data_AF-V4B019-F1
#
_entry.id   AF-V4B019-F1
#
_cell.length_a   1.000
_cell.length_b   1.000
_cell.length_c   1.000
_cell.angle_alpha   90.00
_cell.angle_beta   90.00
_cell.angle_gamma   90.00
#
_symmetry.space_group_name_H-M   'P 1'
#
loop_
_entity.id
_entity.type
_entity.pdbx_description
1 polymer ?
#
loop_
_entity_poly.entity_id
_entity_poly.type
_entity_poly.pdbx_seq_one_letter_code
_entity_poly.pdbx_strand_id
1 'polypeptide(L)'
;MDETNNTIETLKNKIINLEDNMNELAQYSRKSHIRIFGVPESEGEVEIAQDIFRNKLNIQFDLIIDAAHRVGRFNTPDLSKPGVTIRPRGKIVRLLRRDHKQAIITARRKLAVSSISICEDMTLTNVKLLKETQT
;
A
#
# COMPACT_ATOMS: atom_id res chain seq x y z
N MET A 1 -21.35 -32.34 27.62
CA MET A 1 -20.14 -31.54 27.33
C MET A 1 -19.96 -31.27 25.83
N ASP A 2 -20.78 -31.87 24.96
CA ASP A 2 -20.62 -31.76 23.50
C ASP A 2 -21.22 -30.50 22.88
N GLU A 3 -22.29 -29.94 23.46
CA GLU A 3 -22.97 -28.78 22.89
C GLU A 3 -22.12 -27.51 22.98
N THR A 4 -21.42 -27.31 24.10
CA THR A 4 -20.50 -26.18 24.27
C THR A 4 -19.31 -26.30 23.30
N ASN A 5 -18.76 -27.49 23.10
CA ASN A 5 -17.65 -27.72 22.17
C ASN A 5 -18.06 -27.50 20.72
N ASN A 6 -19.24 -28.01 20.33
CA ASN A 6 -19.79 -27.80 18.99
C ASN A 6 -20.10 -26.30 18.73
N THR A 7 -20.60 -25.60 19.74
CA THR A 7 -20.81 -24.14 19.66
C THR A 7 -19.50 -23.39 19.48
N ILE A 8 -18.45 -23.75 20.24
CA ILE A 8 -17.11 -23.15 20.12
C ILE A 8 -16.54 -23.38 18.71
N GLU A 9 -16.67 -24.59 18.18
CA GLU A 9 -16.22 -24.92 16.83
C GLU A 9 -16.97 -24.13 15.76
N THR A 10 -18.28 -24.05 15.88
CA THR A 10 -19.13 -23.23 14.98
C THR A 10 -18.74 -21.75 15.01
N LEU A 11 -18.48 -21.21 16.19
CA LEU A 11 -18.06 -19.81 16.35
C LEU A 11 -16.68 -19.55 15.76
N LYS A 12 -15.72 -20.47 15.96
CA LYS A 12 -14.39 -20.38 15.34
C LYS A 12 -14.48 -20.35 13.82
N ASN A 13 -15.28 -21.23 13.23
CA ASN A 13 -15.48 -21.27 11.79
C ASN A 13 -16.13 -19.98 11.27
N LYS A 14 -17.10 -19.41 12.01
CA LYS A 14 -17.69 -18.11 11.67
C LYS A 14 -16.67 -16.97 11.73
N ILE A 15 -15.79 -16.95 12.74
CA ILE A 15 -14.74 -15.94 12.86
C ILE A 15 -13.79 -16.01 11.66
N ILE A 16 -13.31 -17.21 11.31
CA ILE A 16 -12.43 -17.42 10.15
C ILE A 16 -13.10 -16.91 8.87
N ASN A 17 -14.35 -17.31 8.63
CA ASN A 17 -15.10 -16.86 7.45
C ASN A 17 -15.29 -15.34 7.42
N LEU A 18 -15.52 -14.71 8.58
CA LEU A 18 -15.65 -13.26 8.66
C LEU A 18 -14.31 -12.56 8.37
N GLU A 19 -13.21 -13.06 8.91
CA GLU A 19 -11.87 -12.54 8.66
C GLU A 19 -11.49 -12.64 7.17
N ASP A 20 -11.81 -13.77 6.52
CA ASP A 20 -11.57 -13.98 5.09
C ASP A 20 -12.38 -13.02 4.22
N ASN A 21 -13.68 -12.89 4.51
CA ASN A 21 -14.55 -11.95 3.80
C ASN A 21 -14.09 -10.50 4.00
N MET A 22 -13.70 -10.13 5.21
CA MET A 22 -13.15 -8.80 5.51
C MET A 22 -11.85 -8.55 4.73
N ASN A 23 -10.96 -9.54 4.66
CA ASN A 23 -9.73 -9.44 3.90
C ASN A 23 -10.00 -9.29 2.39
N GLU A 24 -10.93 -10.06 1.82
CA GLU A 24 -11.34 -9.93 0.41
C GLU A 24 -11.91 -8.55 0.09
N LEU A 25 -12.84 -8.06 0.90
CA LEU A 25 -13.44 -6.73 0.71
C LEU A 25 -12.39 -5.63 0.81
N ALA A 26 -11.51 -5.72 1.81
CA ALA A 26 -10.42 -4.78 1.99
C ALA A 26 -9.43 -4.83 0.82
N GLN A 27 -9.10 -6.01 0.32
CA GLN A 27 -8.22 -6.17 -0.84
C GLN A 27 -8.89 -5.66 -2.12
N TYR A 28 -10.19 -5.88 -2.30
CA TYR A 28 -10.96 -5.37 -3.44
C TYR A 28 -10.86 -3.85 -3.55
N SER A 29 -11.02 -3.15 -2.42
CA SER A 29 -10.82 -1.69 -2.34
C SER A 29 -9.38 -1.30 -2.72
N ARG A 30 -8.37 -2.00 -2.19
CA ARG A 30 -6.95 -1.74 -2.46
C ARG A 30 -6.49 -2.05 -3.90
N LYS A 31 -7.30 -2.73 -4.73
CA LYS A 31 -6.92 -3.05 -6.12
C LYS A 31 -6.57 -1.81 -6.94
N SER A 32 -7.17 -0.65 -6.68
CA SER A 32 -6.85 0.62 -7.37
C SER A 32 -5.82 1.49 -6.64
N HIS A 33 -5.22 0.98 -5.56
CA HIS A 33 -4.30 1.73 -4.72
C HIS A 33 -2.85 1.29 -4.95
N ILE A 34 -1.94 2.25 -4.79
CA ILE A 34 -0.49 2.04 -4.78
C ILE A 34 0.12 2.75 -3.59
N ARG A 35 1.29 2.27 -3.16
CA ARG A 35 2.11 2.94 -2.15
C ARG A 35 3.39 3.47 -2.77
N ILE A 36 3.75 4.69 -2.37
CA ILE A 36 5.00 5.34 -2.74
C ILE A 36 5.80 5.61 -1.47
N PHE A 37 7.08 5.22 -1.46
CA PHE A 37 8.01 5.48 -0.36
C PHE A 37 9.20 6.30 -0.83
N GLY A 38 9.90 6.94 0.11
CA GLY A 38 11.10 7.73 -0.18
C GLY A 38 10.83 9.15 -0.68
N VAL A 39 9.58 9.61 -0.62
CA VAL A 39 9.17 10.96 -1.01
C VAL A 39 9.22 11.88 0.23
N PRO A 40 10.00 12.98 0.24
CA PRO A 40 10.01 13.94 1.34
C PRO A 40 8.61 14.42 1.75
N GLU A 41 8.42 14.80 3.01
CA GLU A 41 7.13 15.33 3.48
C GLU A 41 6.96 16.78 3.00
N SER A 42 5.87 17.06 2.29
CA SER A 42 5.52 18.38 1.80
C SER A 42 4.01 18.44 1.51
N GLU A 43 3.47 19.65 1.39
CA GLU A 43 2.08 19.86 0.95
C GLU A 43 1.91 19.46 -0.52
N GLY A 44 0.67 19.18 -0.94
CA GLY A 44 0.36 18.80 -2.33
C GLY A 44 0.65 17.34 -2.66
N GLU A 45 0.05 16.41 -1.92
CA GLU A 45 0.33 14.98 -2.06
C GLU A 45 -0.05 14.43 -3.46
N VAL A 46 -1.06 15.00 -4.10
CA VAL A 46 -1.55 14.60 -5.43
C VAL A 46 -0.58 15.07 -6.51
N GLU A 47 -0.18 16.34 -6.44
CA GLU A 47 0.72 17.01 -7.40
C GLU A 47 2.07 16.30 -7.43
N ILE A 48 2.61 15.96 -6.26
CA ILE A 48 3.87 15.21 -6.15
C ILE A 48 3.74 13.81 -6.78
N ALA A 49 2.60 13.13 -6.59
CA ALA A 49 2.40 11.83 -7.21
C ALA A 49 2.33 11.96 -8.74
N GLN A 50 1.62 12.97 -9.26
CA GLN A 50 1.58 13.26 -10.70
C GLN A 50 2.97 13.57 -11.26
N ASP A 51 3.77 14.37 -10.56
CA ASP A 51 5.15 14.68 -10.94
C ASP A 51 6.01 13.41 -11.05
N ILE A 52 5.94 12.52 -10.06
CA ILE A 52 6.66 11.24 -10.09
C ILE A 52 6.24 10.41 -11.30
N PHE A 53 4.93 10.31 -11.57
CA PHE A 53 4.43 9.51 -12.68
C PHE A 53 4.83 10.09 -14.04
N ARG A 54 4.75 11.41 -14.22
CA ARG A 54 5.12 12.08 -15.47
C ARG A 54 6.64 12.09 -15.66
N ASN A 55 7.39 12.61 -14.69
CA ASN A 55 8.80 12.92 -14.84
C ASN A 55 9.73 11.74 -14.54
N LYS A 56 9.37 10.86 -13.59
CA LYS A 56 10.23 9.71 -13.23
C LYS A 56 9.83 8.43 -13.96
N LEU A 57 8.54 8.20 -14.19
CA LEU A 57 8.06 7.00 -14.90
C LEU A 57 7.83 7.21 -16.40
N ASN A 58 7.84 8.46 -16.88
CA ASN A 58 7.51 8.83 -18.26
C ASN A 58 6.13 8.29 -18.69
N ILE A 59 5.12 8.52 -17.86
CA ILE A 59 3.73 8.19 -18.18
C ILE A 59 3.10 9.41 -18.86
N GLN A 60 2.68 9.23 -20.11
CA GLN A 60 2.21 10.32 -20.98
C GLN A 60 0.68 10.38 -21.16
N PHE A 61 -0.05 9.35 -20.71
CA PHE A 61 -1.51 9.38 -20.74
C PHE A 61 -2.09 10.20 -19.57
N ASP A 62 -3.32 10.65 -19.72
CA ASP A 62 -3.99 11.45 -18.69
C ASP A 62 -4.33 10.62 -17.45
N LEU A 63 -3.49 10.74 -16.43
CA LEU A 63 -3.62 10.01 -15.18
C LEU A 63 -4.44 10.80 -14.18
N ILE A 64 -5.68 10.35 -13.94
CA ILE A 64 -6.54 10.89 -12.89
C ILE A 64 -6.26 10.17 -11.56
N ILE A 65 -5.80 10.95 -10.58
CA ILE A 65 -5.64 10.55 -9.18
C ILE A 65 -6.89 11.01 -8.45
N ASP A 66 -7.55 10.09 -7.75
CA ASP A 66 -8.77 10.40 -7.02
C ASP A 66 -8.44 10.90 -5.60
N ALA A 67 -7.46 10.29 -4.93
CA ALA A 67 -6.96 10.77 -3.65
C ALA A 67 -5.51 10.35 -3.41
N ALA A 68 -4.75 11.17 -2.69
CA ALA A 68 -3.43 10.84 -2.18
C ALA A 68 -3.27 11.34 -0.75
N HIS A 69 -2.73 10.50 0.14
CA HIS A 69 -2.47 10.87 1.53
C HIS A 69 -1.34 10.03 2.14
N ARG A 70 -0.74 10.53 3.22
CA ARG A 70 0.29 9.80 3.98
C ARG A 70 -0.35 8.86 4.98
N VAL A 71 0.31 7.72 5.21
CA VAL A 71 -0.10 6.74 6.22
C VAL A 71 1.02 6.46 7.22
N GLY A 72 0.61 6.15 8.45
CA GLY A 72 1.52 5.87 9.56
C GLY A 72 1.72 7.05 10.50
N ARG A 73 2.39 6.76 11.62
CA ARG A 73 2.73 7.76 12.63
C ARG A 73 3.85 8.66 12.11
N PHE A 74 3.81 9.92 12.51
CA PHE A 74 4.95 10.83 12.28
C PHE A 74 6.20 10.24 12.93
N ASN A 75 7.27 10.18 12.16
CA ASN A 75 8.55 9.76 12.69
C ASN A 75 9.15 10.94 13.45
N THR A 76 8.98 10.97 14.76
CA THR A 76 9.73 11.88 15.62
C THR A 76 11.17 11.37 15.71
N PRO A 77 12.18 12.21 15.45
CA PRO A 77 13.56 11.79 15.62
C PRO A 77 13.78 11.42 17.09
N ASP A 78 14.30 10.23 17.34
CA ASP A 78 14.78 9.85 18.66
C ASP A 78 16.07 10.64 18.92
N LEU A 79 15.93 11.78 19.60
CA LEU A 79 17.05 12.69 19.93
C LEU A 79 18.14 12.01 20.77
N SER A 80 17.86 10.84 21.36
CA SER A 80 18.85 10.07 22.12
C SER A 80 19.85 9.30 21.25
N LYS A 81 19.61 9.17 19.93
CA LYS A 81 20.46 8.43 19.00
C LYS A 81 21.08 9.34 17.94
N PRO A 82 22.39 9.59 17.96
CA PRO A 82 23.08 10.35 16.92
C PRO A 82 22.94 9.65 15.56
N GLY A 83 22.57 10.40 14.51
CA GLY A 83 22.50 9.91 13.14
C GLY A 83 21.18 9.29 12.70
N VAL A 84 20.09 9.40 13.48
CA VAL A 84 18.76 8.94 13.05
C VAL A 84 18.21 9.88 11.98
N THR A 85 18.22 9.42 10.73
CA THR A 85 17.54 10.11 9.62
C THR A 85 16.04 9.81 9.68
N ILE A 86 15.22 10.87 9.70
CA ILE A 86 13.77 10.76 9.66
C ILE A 86 13.38 10.18 8.30
N ARG A 87 12.89 8.93 8.29
CA ARG A 87 12.36 8.34 7.06
C ARG A 87 10.99 8.95 6.77
N PRO A 88 10.72 9.43 5.54
CA PRO A 88 9.40 9.95 5.23
C PRO A 88 8.34 8.84 5.26
N ARG A 89 7.12 9.19 5.66
CA ARG A 89 5.99 8.26 5.66
C ARG A 89 5.62 7.79 4.25
N GLY A 90 5.10 6.58 4.15
CA GLY A 90 4.55 6.06 2.91
C GLY A 90 3.32 6.87 2.48
N LYS A 91 3.21 7.13 1.18
CA LYS A 91 2.06 7.77 0.55
C LYS A 91 1.17 6.69 -0.07
N ILE A 92 -0.12 6.68 0.26
CA ILE A 92 -1.12 5.90 -0.48
C ILE A 92 -1.71 6.80 -1.57
N VAL A 93 -1.78 6.28 -2.78
CA VAL A 93 -2.41 6.95 -3.93
C VAL A 93 -3.51 6.05 -4.47
N ARG A 94 -4.72 6.59 -4.58
CA ARG A 94 -5.89 5.95 -5.16
C ARG A 94 -6.06 6.44 -6.59
N LEU A 95 -6.01 5.49 -7.52
CA LEU A 95 -6.16 5.74 -8.95
C LEU A 95 -7.62 5.50 -9.35
N LEU A 96 -8.13 6.31 -10.28
CA LEU A 96 -9.50 6.12 -10.77
C LEU A 96 -9.64 4.81 -11.55
N ARG A 97 -8.63 4.47 -12.36
CA ARG A 97 -8.65 3.31 -13.24
C ARG A 97 -7.57 2.28 -12.87
N ARG A 98 -7.92 1.00 -12.98
CA ARG A 98 -7.03 -0.13 -12.61
C ARG A 98 -5.94 -0.42 -13.65
N ASP A 99 -6.20 -0.12 -14.92
CA ASP A 99 -5.22 -0.21 -16.00
C ASP A 99 -4.05 0.76 -15.79
N HIS A 100 -4.34 1.97 -15.31
CA HIS A 100 -3.34 2.98 -14.98
C HIS A 100 -2.40 2.49 -13.87
N LYS A 101 -2.95 1.79 -12.85
CA LYS A 101 -2.13 1.13 -11.83
C LYS A 101 -1.16 0.15 -12.47
N GLN A 102 -1.64 -0.72 -13.35
CA GLN A 102 -0.79 -1.73 -13.98
C GLN A 102 0.36 -1.08 -14.78
N ALA A 103 0.08 -0.02 -15.52
CA ALA A 103 1.10 0.74 -16.24
C ALA A 103 2.17 1.33 -15.29
N ILE A 104 1.76 1.92 -14.17
CA ILE A 104 2.67 2.43 -13.13
C ILE A 104 3.53 1.31 -12.54
N ILE A 105 2.91 0.19 -12.17
CA ILE A 105 3.61 -0.95 -11.57
C ILE A 105 4.63 -1.55 -12.53
N THR A 106 4.32 -1.65 -13.82
CA THR A 106 5.28 -2.12 -14.83
C THR A 106 6.41 -1.11 -15.03
N ALA A 107 6.11 0.18 -15.08
CA ALA A 107 7.10 1.24 -15.28
C ALA A 107 8.02 1.48 -14.07
N ARG A 108 7.64 1.02 -12.86
CA ARG A 108 8.39 1.28 -11.61
C ARG A 108 9.85 0.89 -11.64
N ARG A 109 10.24 -0.06 -12.51
CA ARG A 109 11.65 -0.48 -12.67
C ARG A 109 12.57 0.70 -13.07
N LYS A 110 12.01 1.74 -13.70
CA LYS A 110 12.73 2.99 -14.01
C LYS A 110 13.19 3.74 -12.75
N LEU A 111 12.58 3.47 -11.59
CA LEU A 111 12.93 4.08 -10.31
C LEU A 111 14.07 3.36 -9.58
N ALA A 112 14.67 2.30 -10.14
CA ALA A 112 15.67 1.49 -9.44
C ALA A 112 16.90 2.28 -8.97
N VAL A 113 17.28 3.35 -9.68
CA VAL A 113 18.41 4.24 -9.33
C VAL A 113 17.98 5.36 -8.38
N SER A 114 16.68 5.55 -8.17
CA SER A 114 16.14 6.58 -7.29
C SER A 114 15.94 6.08 -5.87
N SER A 115 15.90 7.00 -4.91
CA SER A 115 15.50 6.70 -3.52
C SER A 115 14.01 6.41 -3.35
N ILE A 116 13.23 6.51 -4.44
CA ILE A 116 11.77 6.33 -4.44
C ILE A 116 11.45 4.89 -4.82
N SER A 117 10.52 4.28 -4.09
CA SER A 117 9.98 2.96 -4.46
C SER A 117 8.46 3.00 -4.53
N ILE A 118 7.90 2.23 -5.46
CA ILE A 118 6.46 2.10 -5.67
C ILE A 118 6.08 0.63 -5.56
N CYS A 119 5.08 0.31 -4.75
CA CYS A 119 4.52 -1.04 -4.68
C CYS A 119 2.99 -1.02 -4.72
N GLU A 120 2.42 -2.19 -4.92
CA GLU A 120 0.98 -2.37 -4.81
C GLU A 120 0.54 -2.26 -3.35
N ASP A 121 -0.61 -1.62 -3.11
CA ASP A 121 -1.23 -1.69 -1.79
C ASP A 121 -1.95 -3.03 -1.64
N MET A 122 -1.59 -3.78 -0.61
CA MET A 122 -2.13 -5.10 -0.33
C MET A 122 -2.43 -5.24 1.17
N THR A 123 -3.40 -6.08 1.52
CA THR A 123 -3.64 -6.47 2.90
C THR A 123 -2.43 -7.23 3.46
N LEU A 124 -2.26 -7.21 4.78
CA LEU A 124 -1.16 -7.92 5.43
C LEU A 124 -1.19 -9.43 5.12
N THR A 125 -2.38 -10.02 5.14
CA THR A 125 -2.60 -11.43 4.78
C THR A 125 -2.11 -11.73 3.37
N ASN A 126 -2.48 -10.91 2.38
CA ASN A 126 -2.07 -11.14 1.00
C ASN A 126 -0.58 -10.84 0.76
N VAL A 127 0.02 -9.91 1.51
CA VAL A 127 1.47 -9.69 1.47
C VAL A 127 2.22 -10.91 2.01
N LYS A 128 1.73 -11.54 3.08
CA LYS A 128 2.32 -12.78 3.62
C LYS A 128 2.21 -13.91 2.58
N LEU A 129 1.02 -14.13 2.03
CA LEU A 129 0.78 -15.12 0.99
C LEU A 129 1.69 -14.91 -0.23
N LEU A 130 1.84 -13.67 -0.70
CA LEU A 130 2.72 -13.36 -1.82
C LEU A 130 4.18 -13.74 -1.54
N LYS A 131 4.67 -13.46 -0.33
CA LYS A 131 6.03 -13.85 0.07
C LYS A 131 6.22 -15.36 0.12
N GLU A 132 5.23 -16.07 0.63
CA GLU A 132 5.23 -17.54 0.70
C GLU A 132 5.29 -18.16 -0.71
N THR A 133 4.57 -17.60 -1.68
CA THR A 133 4.58 -18.11 -3.08
C THR A 133 5.82 -17.74 -3.90
N GLN A 134 6.64 -16.80 -3.42
CA GLN A 134 7.88 -16.36 -4.09
C GLN A 134 9.12 -17.11 -3.62
N THR A 135 8.98 -17.95 -2.59
CA THR A 135 10.04 -18.81 -2.05
C THR A 135 10.04 -20.14 -2.81
#